data_AF-A0A523N4U9-F1
#
_entry.id   AF-A0A523N4U9-F1
#
_cell.length_a   1.000
_cell.length_b   1.000
_cell.length_c   1.000
_cell.angle_alpha   90.00
_cell.angle_beta   90.00
_cell.angle_gamma   90.00
#
_symmetry.space_group_name_H-M   'P 1'
#
loop_
_entity.id
_entity.type
_entity.pdbx_description
1 polymer ?
#
loop_
_entity_poly.entity_id
_entity_poly.type
_entity_poly.pdbx_seq_one_letter_code
_entity_poly.pdbx_strand_id
1 'polypeptide(L)'
;MRPLLILVALLLCPTWIAGCGTVGSDFNIERAQSIENGKTTKEDIAQMFGEPFKTGIQNGHPIWIYEQNKYRAMGDDISKSLIVEFDDKGVVRSHQVTSNEPAL
;
A
#
# COMPACT_ATOMS: atom_id res chain seq x y z
N MET A 1 -45.61 -26.53 0.54
CA MET A 1 -44.47 -26.84 -0.36
C MET A 1 -43.77 -25.59 -0.89
N ARG A 2 -44.49 -24.56 -1.36
CA ARG A 2 -43.89 -23.30 -1.86
C ARG A 2 -43.05 -22.47 -0.86
N PRO A 3 -43.44 -22.29 0.42
CA PRO A 3 -42.62 -21.51 1.36
C PRO A 3 -41.39 -22.28 1.88
N LEU A 4 -41.45 -23.62 1.88
CA LEU A 4 -40.34 -24.49 2.27
C LEU A 4 -39.21 -24.44 1.23
N LEU A 5 -39.55 -24.34 -0.06
CA LEU A 5 -38.58 -24.14 -1.17
C LEU A 5 -37.87 -22.78 -1.09
N ILE A 6 -38.55 -21.73 -0.64
CA ILE A 6 -37.97 -20.39 -0.48
C ILE A 6 -37.00 -20.35 0.71
N LEU A 7 -37.34 -21.01 1.83
CA LEU A 7 -36.46 -21.16 2.99
C LEU A 7 -35.21 -21.99 2.68
N VAL A 8 -35.34 -23.05 1.87
CA VAL A 8 -34.21 -23.87 1.41
C VAL A 8 -33.32 -23.08 0.43
N ALA A 9 -33.90 -22.26 -0.45
CA ALA A 9 -33.14 -21.42 -1.37
C ALA A 9 -32.34 -20.30 -0.66
N LEU A 10 -32.85 -19.76 0.45
CA LEU A 10 -32.12 -18.77 1.27
C LEU A 10 -30.96 -19.41 2.08
N LEU A 11 -31.11 -20.68 2.47
CA LEU A 11 -30.08 -21.43 3.20
C LEU A 11 -28.94 -21.97 2.31
N LEU A 12 -29.10 -21.90 0.98
CA LEU A 12 -28.17 -22.44 -0.02
C LEU A 12 -27.30 -21.38 -0.70
N CYS A 13 -27.16 -20.20 -0.08
CA CYS A 13 -26.24 -19.18 -0.54
C CYS A 13 -25.01 -19.16 0.38
N PRO A 14 -24.01 -20.05 0.21
CA PRO A 14 -22.73 -19.83 0.86
C PRO A 14 -22.14 -18.59 0.20
N THR A 15 -22.25 -17.44 0.86
CA THR A 15 -21.52 -16.24 0.51
C THR A 15 -20.05 -16.45 0.88
N TRP A 16 -19.37 -17.32 0.13
CA TRP A 16 -17.92 -17.37 0.09
C TRP A 16 -17.44 -16.18 -0.76
N ILE A 17 -17.58 -14.98 -0.23
CA ILE A 17 -16.76 -13.87 -0.69
C ILE A 17 -15.42 -14.04 0.04
N ALA A 18 -14.62 -14.99 -0.43
CA ALA A 18 -13.20 -15.04 -0.10
C ALA A 18 -12.54 -13.88 -0.86
N GLY A 19 -12.59 -12.68 -0.25
CA GLY A 19 -12.03 -11.47 -0.84
C GLY A 19 -10.51 -11.53 -0.85
N CYS A 20 -9.93 -12.04 -1.93
CA CYS A 20 -8.53 -11.80 -2.24
C CYS A 20 -8.45 -10.49 -3.01
N GLY A 21 -7.62 -9.56 -2.56
CA GLY A 21 -7.52 -8.23 -3.16
C GLY A 21 -6.17 -7.58 -2.90
N THR A 22 -5.74 -6.75 -3.84
CA THR A 22 -4.51 -5.96 -3.72
C THR A 22 -4.85 -4.49 -3.86
N VAL A 23 -4.33 -3.66 -2.95
CA VAL A 23 -4.36 -2.21 -3.02
C VAL A 23 -2.94 -1.71 -3.23
N GLY A 24 -2.78 -0.75 -4.15
CA GLY A 24 -1.48 -0.21 -4.52
C GLY A 24 -0.66 -1.13 -5.40
N SER A 25 0.66 -0.92 -5.42
CA SER A 25 1.59 -1.61 -6.31
C SER A 25 2.77 -2.16 -5.54
N ASP A 26 3.33 -3.28 -6.01
CA ASP A 26 4.55 -3.82 -5.42
C ASP A 26 5.74 -2.88 -5.65
N PHE A 27 6.57 -2.72 -4.64
CA PHE A 27 7.81 -1.95 -4.71
C PHE A 27 8.85 -2.58 -3.78
N ASN A 28 10.13 -2.42 -4.14
CA ASN A 28 11.23 -2.90 -3.31
C ASN A 28 11.47 -1.92 -2.15
N ILE A 29 10.99 -2.30 -0.96
CA ILE A 29 11.10 -1.49 0.26
C ILE A 29 12.54 -1.35 0.77
N GLU A 30 13.44 -2.29 0.43
CA GLU A 30 14.86 -2.23 0.84
C GLU A 30 15.57 -1.05 0.20
N ARG A 31 15.14 -0.61 -1.00
CA ARG A 31 15.65 0.61 -1.64
C ARG A 31 15.36 1.87 -0.83
N ALA A 32 14.44 1.84 0.14
CA ALA A 32 14.24 2.97 1.04
C ALA A 32 15.49 3.26 1.89
N GLN A 33 16.35 2.27 2.13
CA GLN A 33 17.60 2.44 2.87
C GLN A 33 18.63 3.33 2.14
N SER A 34 18.52 3.47 0.82
CA SER A 34 19.37 4.37 0.03
C SER A 34 18.84 5.80 -0.06
N ILE A 35 17.71 6.12 0.58
CA ILE A 35 17.18 7.48 0.62
C ILE A 35 17.99 8.30 1.63
N GLU A 36 18.67 9.33 1.12
CA GLU A 36 19.43 10.29 1.92
C GLU A 36 18.65 11.60 2.04
N ASN A 37 18.17 11.90 3.26
CA ASN A 37 17.50 13.18 3.54
C ASN A 37 18.44 14.36 3.22
N GLY A 38 17.90 15.38 2.55
CA GLY A 38 18.62 16.56 2.09
C GLY A 38 19.45 16.36 0.82
N LYS A 39 19.44 15.16 0.22
CA LYS A 39 20.18 14.86 -1.02
C LYS A 39 19.32 14.20 -2.08
N THR A 40 18.58 13.14 -1.73
CA THR A 40 17.73 12.42 -2.67
C THR A 40 16.64 13.35 -3.20
N THR A 41 16.46 13.36 -4.50
CA THR A 41 15.47 14.19 -5.18
C THR A 41 14.18 13.43 -5.47
N LYS A 42 13.11 14.15 -5.79
CA LYS A 42 11.84 13.59 -6.25
C LYS A 42 12.02 12.75 -7.51
N GLU A 43 12.91 13.15 -8.41
CA GLU A 43 13.29 12.39 -9.60
C GLU A 43 13.98 11.07 -9.23
N ASP A 44 14.89 11.08 -8.26
CA ASP A 44 15.53 9.85 -7.76
C ASP A 44 14.49 8.89 -7.15
N ILE A 45 13.54 9.41 -6.37
CA ILE A 45 12.44 8.62 -5.80
C ILE A 45 11.58 8.01 -6.91
N ALA A 46 11.21 8.78 -7.93
CA ALA A 46 10.46 8.28 -9.08
C ALA A 46 11.23 7.18 -9.84
N GLN A 47 12.55 7.33 -9.97
CA GLN A 47 13.39 6.31 -10.61
C GLN A 47 13.50 5.03 -9.76
N MET A 48 13.54 5.16 -8.43
CA MET A 48 13.68 4.02 -7.52
C MET A 48 12.39 3.21 -7.36
N PHE A 49 11.25 3.90 -7.27
CA PHE A 49 9.97 3.32 -6.84
C PHE A 49 8.84 3.47 -7.87
N GLY A 50 9.03 4.26 -8.93
CA GLY A 50 8.00 4.55 -9.93
C GLY A 50 7.01 5.63 -9.46
N GLU A 51 5.84 5.64 -10.10
CA GLU A 51 4.75 6.55 -9.75
C GLU A 51 4.20 6.22 -8.35
N PRO A 52 3.98 7.24 -7.49
CA PRO A 52 3.41 7.01 -6.18
C PRO A 52 1.97 6.52 -6.29
N PHE A 53 1.55 5.70 -5.34
CA PHE A 53 0.14 5.31 -5.22
C PHE A 53 -0.75 6.53 -4.94
N LYS A 54 -0.25 7.45 -4.12
CA LYS A 54 -0.96 8.68 -3.77
C LYS A 54 0.01 9.83 -3.51
N THR A 55 -0.43 11.03 -3.86
CA THR A 55 0.27 12.28 -3.49
C THR A 55 -0.59 13.10 -2.54
N GLY A 56 0.04 13.91 -1.68
CA GLY A 56 -0.68 14.78 -0.76
C GLY A 56 0.19 15.90 -0.19
N ILE A 57 -0.32 16.57 0.84
CA ILE A 57 0.40 17.57 1.63
C ILE A 57 0.33 17.14 3.10
N GLN A 58 1.46 17.10 3.79
CA GLN A 58 1.56 16.86 5.23
C GLN A 58 2.42 17.95 5.85
N ASN A 59 1.93 18.59 6.92
CA ASN A 59 2.63 19.71 7.58
C ASN A 59 3.04 20.86 6.65
N GLY A 60 2.29 21.08 5.56
CA GLY A 60 2.60 22.10 4.55
C GLY A 60 3.60 21.66 3.47
N HIS A 61 4.09 20.42 3.53
CA HIS A 61 5.06 19.87 2.60
C HIS A 61 4.46 18.79 1.69
N PRO A 62 4.85 18.74 0.41
CA PRO A 62 4.41 17.70 -0.50
C PRO A 62 4.90 16.32 -0.06
N ILE A 63 4.00 15.35 -0.07
CA ILE A 63 4.31 13.95 0.22
C ILE A 63 3.93 13.03 -0.94
N TRP A 64 4.73 11.98 -1.12
CA TRP A 64 4.43 10.83 -1.95
C TRP A 64 4.27 9.59 -1.09
N ILE A 65 3.23 8.81 -1.37
CA ILE A 65 2.88 7.61 -0.65
C ILE A 65 2.93 6.43 -1.61
N TYR A 66 3.76 5.46 -1.27
CA TYR A 66 3.83 4.14 -1.89
C TYR A 66 3.22 3.15 -0.91
N GLU A 67 2.33 2.30 -1.41
CA GLU A 67 1.58 1.36 -0.58
C GLU A 67 1.38 0.06 -1.36
N GLN A 68 1.50 -1.05 -0.65
CA GLN A 68 1.05 -2.36 -1.10
C GLN A 68 0.34 -3.03 0.06
N ASN A 69 -0.96 -3.29 -0.09
CA ASN A 69 -1.72 -4.14 0.81
C ASN A 69 -2.27 -5.32 0.02
N LYS A 70 -1.98 -6.54 0.46
CA LYS A 70 -2.46 -7.76 -0.17
C LYS A 70 -3.21 -8.60 0.85
N TYR A 71 -4.51 -8.69 0.64
CA TYR A 71 -5.43 -9.48 1.45
C TYR A 71 -5.56 -10.89 0.88
N ARG A 72 -5.30 -11.91 1.70
CA ARG A 72 -5.35 -13.31 1.28
C ARG A 72 -6.47 -14.06 2.01
N ALA A 73 -7.16 -14.95 1.29
CA ALA A 73 -8.17 -15.81 1.89
C ALA A 73 -7.59 -16.89 2.84
N MET A 74 -6.30 -17.18 2.70
CA MET A 74 -5.56 -18.14 3.52
C MET A 74 -4.09 -17.69 3.60
N GLY A 75 -3.52 -17.67 4.81
CA GLY A 75 -2.18 -17.14 5.08
C GLY A 75 -2.19 -15.66 5.50
N ASP A 76 -1.02 -15.10 5.75
CA ASP A 76 -0.89 -13.73 6.26
C ASP A 76 -1.10 -12.68 5.16
N ASP A 77 -1.73 -11.58 5.57
CA ASP A 77 -1.83 -10.37 4.77
C ASP A 77 -0.47 -9.67 4.70
N ILE A 78 -0.17 -9.06 3.56
CA ILE A 78 1.02 -8.21 3.43
C ILE A 78 0.56 -6.76 3.47
N SER A 79 1.22 -5.95 4.28
CA SER A 79 1.08 -4.51 4.28
C SER A 79 2.45 -3.88 4.38
N LYS A 80 2.80 -3.11 3.35
CA LYS A 80 4.00 -2.27 3.35
C LYS A 80 3.72 -0.91 2.75
N SER A 81 4.34 0.11 3.30
CA SER A 81 4.24 1.48 2.84
C SER A 81 5.54 2.25 3.03
N LEU A 82 5.74 3.22 2.14
CA LEU A 82 6.79 4.22 2.20
C LEU A 82 6.13 5.58 1.99
N ILE A 83 6.32 6.48 2.96
CA ILE A 83 5.91 7.88 2.84
C ILE A 83 7.19 8.71 2.71
N VAL A 84 7.26 9.55 1.70
CA VAL A 84 8.38 10.46 1.46
C VAL A 84 7.86 11.89 1.47
N GLU A 85 8.42 12.72 2.34
CA GLU A 85 8.13 14.15 2.43
C GLU A 85 9.25 14.93 1.73
N PHE A 86 8.87 15.88 0.87
CA PHE A 86 9.81 16.71 0.13
C PHE A 86 9.75 18.16 0.62
N ASP A 87 10.85 18.89 0.43
CA ASP A 87 10.84 20.35 0.54
C ASP A 87 10.28 21.00 -0.74
N ASP A 88 10.22 22.33 -0.73
CA ASP A 88 9.71 23.13 -1.85
C ASP A 88 10.60 23.04 -3.11
N LYS A 89 11.80 22.47 -3.00
CA LYS A 89 12.73 22.22 -4.11
C LYS A 89 12.65 20.79 -4.63
N GLY A 90 11.79 19.94 -4.07
CA GLY A 90 11.66 18.54 -4.44
C GLY A 90 12.75 17.65 -3.86
N VAL A 91 13.44 18.06 -2.79
CA VAL A 91 14.44 17.25 -2.09
C VAL A 91 13.81 16.58 -0.88
N VAL A 92 14.15 15.32 -0.64
CA VAL A 92 13.61 14.55 0.49
C VAL A 92 13.99 15.22 1.81
N ARG A 93 12.99 15.56 2.63
CA ARG A 93 13.16 16.02 4.00
C ARG A 93 13.16 14.87 5.00
N SER A 94 12.20 13.97 4.82
CA SER A 94 11.99 12.84 5.70
C SER A 94 11.35 11.70 4.93
N HIS A 95 11.53 10.48 5.42
CA HIS A 95 10.83 9.32 4.92
C HIS A 95 10.50 8.36 6.06
N GLN A 96 9.41 7.62 5.90
CA GLN A 96 8.95 6.63 6.87
C GLN A 96 8.58 5.35 6.14
N VAL A 97 9.12 4.24 6.65
CA VAL A 97 8.79 2.89 6.20
C VAL A 97 7.92 2.22 7.25
N THR A 98 6.86 1.54 6.81
CA THR A 98 6.08 0.62 7.65
C THR A 98 5.90 -0.68 6.89
N SER A 99 6.17 -1.80 7.54
CA SER A 99 6.01 -3.14 6.97
C SER A 99 5.60 -4.11 8.06
N ASN A 100 4.68 -5.02 7.74
CA ASN A 100 4.41 -6.20 8.56
C ASN A 100 5.24 -7.43 8.10
N GLU A 101 5.93 -7.33 6.96
CA GLU A 101 6.92 -8.31 6.53
C GLU A 101 8.22 -8.09 7.31
N PRO A 102 8.85 -9.15 7.85
CA PRO A 102 10.17 -9.06 8.46
C PRO A 102 11.16 -8.44 7.47
N ALA A 103 12.00 -7.51 7.93
CA ALA A 103 13.15 -7.08 7.15
C ALA A 103 14.03 -8.32 6.89
N LEU A 104 14.34 -8.60 5.62
CA LEU A 104 15.25 -9.67 5.23
C LEU A 104 16.68 -9.41 5.75
#